data_AF-A0A8S4GK84-F1
#
_entry.id   AF-A0A8S4GK84-F1
#
_cell.length_a   1.000
_cell.length_b   1.000
_cell.length_c   1.000
_cell.angle_alpha   90.00
_cell.angle_beta   90.00
_cell.angle_gamma   90.00
#
_symmetry.space_group_name_H-M   'P 1'
#
loop_
_entity.id
_entity.type
_entity.pdbx_description
1 polymer ?
#
loop_
_entity_poly.entity_id
_entity_poly.type
_entity_poly.pdbx_seq_one_letter_code
_entity_poly.pdbx_strand_id
1 'polypeptide(L)'
;MAPQMRGILDAKGRGRKGRAAIDFSNPRVVVACVLIGGLALAFYVAVEFIRHAHIHIHPLAFLALPPLTAGSIGLLLPLFMYVASADDFRDLNPLFPTHYAYLFKKTYRALLSNERLRAEGKDL
;
A
#
# COMPACT_ATOMS: atom_id res chain seq x y z
N MET A 1 -31.62 0.99 8.21
CA MET A 1 -30.61 0.86 9.28
C MET A 1 -29.25 1.16 8.68
N ALA A 2 -28.72 2.36 8.89
CA ALA A 2 -27.41 2.77 8.39
C ALA A 2 -26.32 2.34 9.40
N PRO A 3 -25.25 1.64 9.00
CA PRO A 3 -24.17 1.30 9.91
C PRO A 3 -23.40 2.57 10.30
N GLN A 4 -23.27 2.77 11.61
CA GLN A 4 -22.54 3.90 12.19
C GLN A 4 -21.07 3.88 11.74
N MET A 5 -20.69 4.87 10.94
CA MET A 5 -19.30 5.14 10.59
C MET A 5 -18.59 5.77 11.79
N ARG A 6 -18.09 4.94 12.71
CA ARG A 6 -17.14 5.38 13.73
C ARG A 6 -15.78 5.58 13.08
N GLY A 7 -15.47 6.83 12.76
CA GLY A 7 -14.11 7.31 12.58
C GLY A 7 -13.35 7.12 13.89
N ILE A 8 -12.54 6.06 13.95
CA ILE A 8 -11.53 5.85 14.99
C ILE A 8 -10.19 5.72 14.25
N LEU A 9 -9.76 6.84 13.68
CA LEU A 9 -8.37 7.25 13.78
C LEU A 9 -8.36 8.44 14.73
N ASP A 10 -8.98 8.25 15.89
CA ASP A 10 -8.72 9.08 17.06
C ASP A 10 -7.34 8.63 17.55
N ALA A 11 -6.32 9.43 17.27
CA ALA A 11 -4.95 9.27 17.74
C ALA A 11 -4.86 9.56 19.26
N LYS A 12 -5.82 9.06 20.03
CA LYS A 12 -5.94 9.26 21.47
C LYS A 12 -5.96 7.91 22.16
N GLY A 13 -4.75 7.44 22.46
CA GLY A 13 -4.51 6.47 23.52
C GLY A 13 -4.78 5.01 23.16
N ARG A 14 -3.80 4.37 22.51
CA ARG A 14 -3.41 3.00 22.86
C ARG A 14 -2.00 2.74 22.32
N GLY A 15 -1.01 3.11 23.13
CA GLY A 15 0.33 2.57 23.00
C GLY A 15 0.28 1.07 23.22
N ARG A 16 0.10 0.32 22.13
CA ARG A 16 0.51 -1.08 22.09
C ARG A 16 1.87 -1.08 21.43
N LYS A 17 2.92 -1.17 22.26
CA LYS A 17 4.22 -1.70 21.88
C LYS A 17 4.01 -3.16 21.43
N GLY A 18 3.45 -3.35 20.26
CA GLY A 18 3.42 -4.63 19.56
C GLY A 18 4.38 -4.51 18.41
N ARG A 19 5.40 -5.36 18.35
CA ARG A 19 6.06 -5.65 17.07
C ARG A 19 4.93 -5.85 16.06
N ALA A 20 4.99 -5.17 14.91
CA ALA A 20 4.14 -5.46 13.77
C ALA A 20 4.52 -6.86 13.26
N ALA A 21 4.17 -7.89 14.03
CA ALA A 21 4.28 -9.27 13.63
C ALA A 21 3.16 -9.46 12.63
N ILE A 22 3.55 -9.63 11.37
CA ILE A 22 2.62 -9.96 10.30
C ILE A 22 1.95 -11.26 10.71
N ASP A 23 0.65 -11.21 10.99
CA ASP A 23 -0.12 -12.37 11.38
C ASP A 23 -0.47 -13.19 10.14
N PHE A 24 0.42 -14.13 9.80
CA PHE A 24 0.24 -15.06 8.69
C PHE A 24 -0.90 -16.07 8.92
N SER A 25 -1.49 -16.14 10.11
CA SER A 25 -2.67 -16.98 10.35
C SER A 25 -3.93 -16.42 9.66
N ASN A 26 -3.93 -15.12 9.35
CA ASN A 26 -5.04 -14.49 8.64
C ASN A 26 -4.88 -14.69 7.12
N PRO A 27 -5.78 -15.44 6.46
CA PRO A 27 -5.66 -15.70 5.02
C PRO A 27 -5.74 -14.43 4.17
N ARG A 28 -6.35 -13.35 4.68
CA ARG A 28 -6.45 -12.06 3.97
C ARG A 28 -5.10 -11.35 3.90
N VAL A 29 -4.26 -11.50 4.93
CA VAL A 29 -2.90 -10.96 4.96
C VAL A 29 -2.02 -11.73 3.97
N VAL A 30 -2.16 -13.05 3.91
CA VAL A 30 -1.47 -13.88 2.92
C VAL A 30 -1.85 -13.45 1.49
N VAL A 31 -3.14 -13.24 1.23
CA VAL A 31 -3.62 -12.73 -0.07
C VAL A 31 -3.03 -11.34 -0.37
N ALA A 32 -2.98 -10.44 0.61
CA ALA A 32 -2.36 -9.13 0.42
C ALA A 32 -0.86 -9.24 0.09
N CYS A 33 -0.12 -10.13 0.74
CA CYS A 33 1.29 -10.41 0.42
C CYS A 33 1.46 -10.98 -0.99
N VAL A 34 0.57 -11.89 -1.42
CA VAL A 34 0.58 -12.41 -2.80
C VAL A 34 0.29 -11.30 -3.80
N LEU A 35 -0.65 -10.39 -3.52
CA LEU A 35 -0.92 -9.23 -4.37
C LEU A 35 0.26 -8.28 -4.45
N ILE A 36 0.94 -8.01 -3.34
CA ILE A 36 2.17 -7.21 -3.30
C ILE A 36 3.24 -7.86 -4.18
N GLY A 37 3.48 -9.16 -4.02
CA GLY A 37 4.45 -9.91 -4.83
C GLY A 37 4.10 -9.91 -6.31
N GLY A 38 2.82 -10.13 -6.65
CA GLY A 38 2.31 -10.10 -8.03
C GLY A 38 2.46 -8.73 -8.68
N LEU A 39 2.14 -7.64 -7.97
CA LEU A 39 2.32 -6.28 -8.45
C LEU A 39 3.80 -5.91 -8.61
N ALA A 40 4.66 -6.32 -7.67
CA ALA A 40 6.10 -6.12 -7.78
C ALA A 40 6.69 -6.86 -8.99
N LEU A 41 6.26 -8.09 -9.23
CA LEU A 41 6.65 -8.87 -10.40
C LEU A 41 6.14 -8.22 -11.70
N ALA A 42 4.88 -7.78 -11.73
CA ALA A 42 4.32 -7.09 -12.88
C ALA A 42 5.07 -5.79 -13.19
N PHE A 43 5.43 -5.02 -12.16
CA PHE A 43 6.25 -3.83 -12.31
C PHE A 43 7.65 -4.16 -12.84
N TYR A 44 8.30 -5.20 -12.32
CA TYR A 44 9.60 -5.67 -12.83
C TYR A 44 9.54 -6.05 -14.31
N VAL A 45 8.54 -6.85 -14.71
CA VAL A 45 8.34 -7.24 -16.11
C VAL A 45 8.08 -6.02 -17.00
N ALA A 46 7.30 -5.05 -16.53
CA ALA A 46 7.06 -3.81 -17.26
C ALA A 46 8.34 -2.99 -17.45
N VAL A 47 9.21 -2.91 -16.44
CA VAL A 47 10.51 -2.24 -16.54
C VAL A 47 11.43 -2.94 -17.54
N GLU A 48 11.51 -4.28 -17.51
CA GLU A 48 12.31 -5.02 -18.50
C GLU A 48 11.76 -4.85 -19.93
N PHE A 49 10.44 -4.80 -20.10
CA PHE A 49 9.83 -4.50 -21.39
C PHE A 49 10.20 -3.09 -21.89
N ILE A 50 10.13 -2.08 -21.01
CA ILE A 50 10.54 -0.71 -21.35
C ILE A 50 12.04 -0.66 -21.68
N ARG A 51 12.87 -1.39 -20.94
CA ARG A 51 14.31 -1.48 -21.19
C ARG A 51 14.58 -2.04 -22.59
N HIS A 52 13.91 -3.14 -22.96
CA HIS A 52 14.04 -3.73 -24.28
C HIS A 52 13.54 -2.79 -25.39
N ALA A 53 12.39 -2.15 -25.18
CA ALA A 53 11.84 -1.17 -26.11
C ALA A 53 12.74 0.07 -26.27
N HIS A 54 13.36 0.55 -25.19
CA HIS A 54 14.28 1.69 -25.22
C HIS A 54 15.53 1.40 -26.04
N ILE A 55 16.11 0.21 -25.89
CA ILE A 55 17.35 -0.19 -26.56
C ILE A 55 17.12 -0.50 -28.05
N HIS A 56 15.99 -1.14 -28.38
CA HIS A 56 15.82 -1.73 -29.72
C HIS A 56 14.76 -1.06 -30.60
N ILE A 57 13.85 -0.26 -30.04
CA ILE A 57 12.65 0.20 -30.76
C ILE A 57 12.53 1.72 -30.74
N HIS A 58 12.49 2.32 -29.56
CA HIS A 58 12.19 3.74 -29.41
C HIS A 58 12.96 4.36 -28.23
N PRO A 59 13.91 5.28 -28.46
CA PRO A 59 14.76 5.83 -27.41
C PRO A 59 13.99 6.64 -26.37
N LEU A 60 12.74 7.03 -26.63
CA LEU A 60 11.89 7.74 -25.65
C LEU A 60 11.07 6.83 -24.74
N ALA A 61 11.17 5.50 -24.86
CA ALA A 61 10.41 4.57 -24.01
C ALA A 61 10.68 4.75 -22.50
N PHE A 62 11.86 5.26 -22.12
CA PHE A 62 12.19 5.55 -20.71
C PHE A 62 11.29 6.62 -20.08
N LEU A 63 10.63 7.48 -20.87
CA LEU A 63 9.69 8.48 -20.35
C LEU A 63 8.44 7.85 -19.70
N ALA A 64 8.18 6.56 -19.96
CA ALA A 64 7.12 5.82 -19.27
C ALA A 64 7.52 5.41 -17.84
N LEU A 65 8.81 5.43 -17.47
CA LEU A 65 9.26 4.99 -16.15
C LEU A 65 8.74 5.87 -14.99
N PRO A 66 8.77 7.22 -15.06
CA PRO A 66 8.24 8.04 -13.98
C PRO A 66 6.76 7.79 -13.66
N PRO A 67 5.81 7.81 -14.62
CA PRO A 67 4.41 7.51 -14.33
C PRO A 67 4.20 6.05 -13.90
N LEU A 68 4.95 5.09 -14.46
CA LEU A 68 4.89 3.69 -14.06
C LEU A 68 5.32 3.51 -12.60
N THR A 69 6.41 4.15 -12.19
CA THR A 69 6.96 4.09 -10.83
C THR A 69 6.04 4.80 -9.84
N ALA A 70 5.51 5.97 -10.20
CA ALA A 70 4.53 6.66 -9.36
C ALA A 70 3.26 5.83 -9.19
N GLY A 71 2.78 5.18 -10.26
CA GLY A 71 1.61 4.30 -10.22
C GLY A 71 1.85 3.02 -9.41
N SER A 72 3.04 2.41 -9.49
CA SER A 72 3.36 1.21 -8.73
C SER A 72 3.47 1.49 -7.24
N ILE A 73 4.12 2.59 -6.83
CA ILE A 73 4.11 3.09 -5.45
C ILE A 73 2.67 3.38 -5.03
N GLY A 74 1.90 4.01 -5.93
CA GLY A 74 0.45 4.22 -5.90
C GLY A 74 -0.34 3.05 -5.34
N LEU A 75 -0.12 1.90 -5.97
CA LEU A 75 -0.85 0.66 -5.74
C LEU A 75 -0.27 -0.18 -4.59
N LEU A 76 1.04 -0.12 -4.38
CA LEU A 76 1.71 -0.90 -3.35
C LEU A 76 1.52 -0.30 -1.96
N LEU A 77 1.55 1.03 -1.84
CA LEU A 77 1.52 1.71 -0.54
C LEU A 77 0.27 1.36 0.30
N PRO A 78 -0.97 1.35 -0.24
CA PRO A 78 -2.14 0.91 0.52
C PRO A 78 -2.03 -0.55 0.98
N LEU A 79 -1.50 -1.44 0.13
CA LEU A 79 -1.34 -2.86 0.48
C LEU A 79 -0.31 -3.06 1.60
N PHE A 80 0.81 -2.34 1.55
CA PHE A 80 1.78 -2.34 2.64
C PHE A 80 1.18 -1.85 3.96
N MET A 81 0.37 -0.78 3.91
CA MET A 81 -0.35 -0.27 5.09
C MET A 81 -1.38 -1.27 5.61
N TYR A 82 -2.07 -1.99 4.73
CA TYR A 82 -2.99 -3.06 5.12
C TYR A 82 -2.27 -4.20 5.84
N VAL A 83 -1.11 -4.63 5.34
CA VAL A 83 -0.32 -5.69 5.98
C VAL A 83 0.28 -5.21 7.31
N ALA A 84 0.79 -3.97 7.36
CA ALA A 84 1.39 -3.39 8.56
C ALA A 84 0.37 -3.13 9.68
N SER A 85 -0.88 -2.80 9.32
CA SER A 85 -1.97 -2.49 10.25
C SER A 85 -3.18 -3.41 10.02
N ALA A 86 -2.94 -4.70 9.84
CA ALA A 86 -3.99 -5.67 9.50
C ALA A 86 -5.14 -5.69 10.52
N ASP A 87 -4.85 -5.38 11.79
CA ASP A 87 -5.83 -5.30 12.87
C ASP A 87 -6.85 -4.17 12.70
N ASP A 88 -6.43 -3.03 12.14
CA ASP A 88 -7.30 -1.87 11.92
C ASP A 88 -8.21 -2.05 10.68
N PHE A 89 -7.91 -3.06 9.86
CA PHE A 89 -8.55 -3.31 8.58
C PHE A 89 -9.13 -4.73 8.46
N ARG A 90 -9.32 -5.43 9.58
CA ARG A 90 -9.77 -6.83 9.60
C ARG A 90 -11.06 -7.05 8.81
N ASP A 91 -11.96 -6.08 8.78
CA ASP A 91 -13.25 -6.16 8.07
C ASP A 91 -13.16 -5.85 6.57
N LEU A 92 -12.02 -5.33 6.10
CA LEU A 92 -11.78 -5.03 4.69
C LEU A 92 -11.06 -6.18 4.01
N ASN A 93 -11.45 -6.43 2.76
CA ASN A 93 -10.81 -7.39 1.88
C ASN A 93 -10.15 -6.66 0.71
N PRO A 94 -8.81 -6.74 0.57
CA PRO A 94 -8.06 -5.98 -0.44
C PRO A 94 -8.34 -6.42 -1.89
N LEU A 95 -8.95 -7.59 -2.11
CA LEU A 95 -9.37 -8.04 -3.45
C LEU A 95 -10.60 -7.29 -3.97
N PHE A 96 -11.43 -6.74 -3.08
CA PHE A 96 -12.62 -6.01 -3.51
C PHE A 96 -12.25 -4.57 -3.89
N PRO A 97 -12.57 -4.11 -5.11
CA PRO A 97 -12.15 -2.80 -5.60
C PRO A 97 -12.68 -1.65 -4.73
N THR A 98 -13.89 -1.78 -4.19
CA THR A 98 -14.49 -0.77 -3.31
C THR A 98 -13.74 -0.65 -1.97
N HIS A 99 -13.34 -1.78 -1.38
CA HIS A 99 -12.55 -1.80 -0.14
C HIS A 99 -11.14 -1.28 -0.37
N TYR A 100 -10.56 -1.63 -1.52
CA TYR A 100 -9.26 -1.15 -1.94
C TYR A 100 -9.27 0.37 -2.17
N ALA A 101 -10.30 0.92 -2.83
CA ALA A 101 -10.45 2.36 -3.02
C ALA A 101 -10.60 3.11 -1.69
N TYR A 102 -11.31 2.52 -0.71
CA TYR A 102 -11.39 3.08 0.64
C TYR A 102 -10.04 3.09 1.34
N LEU A 103 -9.31 1.97 1.28
CA LEU A 103 -7.96 1.82 1.82
C LEU A 103 -7.00 2.84 1.19
N PHE A 104 -7.03 2.96 -0.13
CA PHE A 104 -6.28 3.97 -0.88
C PHE A 104 -6.59 5.38 -0.35
N LYS A 105 -7.86 5.78 -0.34
CA LYS A 105 -8.26 7.12 0.14
C LYS A 105 -7.79 7.37 1.58
N LYS A 106 -7.90 6.39 2.46
CA LYS A 106 -7.49 6.50 3.87
C LYS A 106 -5.97 6.62 4.01
N THR A 107 -5.20 5.79 3.31
CA THR A 107 -3.74 5.82 3.30
C THR A 107 -3.21 7.14 2.75
N TYR A 108 -3.73 7.60 1.60
CA TYR A 108 -3.31 8.87 1.01
C TYR A 108 -3.71 10.08 1.84
N ARG A 109 -4.89 10.06 2.45
CA ARG A 109 -5.30 11.12 3.38
C ARG A 109 -4.39 11.17 4.60
N ALA A 110 -4.01 10.01 5.16
CA ALA A 110 -3.08 9.93 6.28
C ALA A 110 -1.67 10.42 5.90
N LEU A 111 -1.22 10.10 4.68
CA LEU A 111 0.07 10.56 4.14
C LEU A 111 0.09 12.09 3.98
N LEU A 112 -0.98 12.67 3.41
CA LEU A 112 -1.09 14.12 3.18
C LEU A 112 -1.33 14.91 4.48
N SER A 113 -2.01 14.32 5.47
CA SER A 113 -2.20 14.95 6.78
C SER A 113 -0.96 14.89 7.68
N ASN A 114 0.01 14.03 7.36
CA ASN A 114 1.30 14.00 8.04
C ASN A 114 2.20 15.08 7.46
N GLU A 115 2.13 16.30 8.01
CA GLU A 115 3.04 17.41 7.65
C GLU A 115 4.51 17.09 7.94
N ARG A 116 4.79 16.03 8.70
CA ARG A 116 6.12 15.47 8.90
C ARG A 116 6.09 14.02 8.44
N LEU A 117 6.71 13.73 7.29
CA LEU A 117 7.23 12.39 6.95
C LEU A 117 8.36 11.96 7.92
N ARG A 118 8.27 12.33 9.21
CA ARG A 118 9.15 11.83 10.25
C ARG A 118 8.66 10.43 10.60
N ALA A 119 9.42 9.44 10.16
CA ALA A 119 9.69 8.35 11.07
C ALA A 119 10.26 8.99 12.34
N GLU A 120 9.46 9.15 13.39
CA GLU A 120 9.98 9.36 14.73
C GLU A 120 10.65 8.05 15.17
N GLY A 121 11.82 7.79 14.57
CA GLY A 121 12.82 6.82 15.02
C GLY A 121 13.59 7.37 16.21
N LYS A 122 12.88 7.95 17.18
CA LYS A 122 13.48 8.47 18.39
C LYS A 122 12.57 8.22 19.57
N ASP A 123 12.51 6.95 19.95
CA ASP A 123 12.58 6.53 21.35
C ASP A 123 13.31 5.17 21.35
N LEU A 124 14.64 5.28 21.41
CA LEU A 124 15.54 4.25 21.93
C LEU A 124 15.13 3.89 23.36
#